data_AF-A0A2M7IA04-F1
#
_entry.id   AF-A0A2M7IA04-F1
#
_cell.length_a   1.000
_cell.length_b   1.000
_cell.length_c   1.000
_cell.angle_alpha   90.00
_cell.angle_beta   90.00
_cell.angle_gamma   90.00
#
_symmetry.space_group_name_H-M   'P 1'
#
loop_
_entity.id
_entity.type
_entity.pdbx_description
1 polymer ?
#
loop_
_entity_poly.entity_id
_entity_poly.type
_entity_poly.pdbx_seq_one_letter_code
_entity_poly.pdbx_strand_id
1 'polypeptide(L)' 'MTISVLANDTDPESDPLTVTAASVAPAEGTVVVNPDGTVTFTPAAGFSGTASISYTISDGTSTASSSATVTVAAP' A
#
# COMPACT_ATOMS: atom_id res chain seq x y z
N MET A 1 10.23 3.39 2.23
CA MET A 1 9.23 4.38 2.68
C MET A 1 8.06 3.60 3.28
N THR A 2 7.51 4.02 4.42
CA THR A 2 6.33 3.37 5.01
C THR A 2 5.10 4.18 4.66
N ILE A 3 4.04 3.51 4.20
CA ILE A 3 2.83 4.12 3.67
C ILE A 3 1.66 3.59 4.49
N SER A 4 0.92 4.49 5.10
CA SER A 4 -0.33 4.19 5.79
C SER A 4 -1.47 4.18 4.79
N VAL A 5 -1.63 3.07 4.07
CA VAL A 5 -2.65 2.96 3.00
C VAL A 5 -4.07 3.06 3.56
N LEU A 6 -4.29 2.58 4.78
CA LEU A 6 -5.58 2.64 5.49
C LEU A 6 -6.00 4.07 5.87
N ALA A 7 -5.10 5.05 5.85
CA ALA A 7 -5.43 6.42 6.26
C ALA A 7 -6.45 7.10 5.32
N ASN A 8 -6.63 6.57 4.11
CA ASN A 8 -7.60 7.04 3.14
C ASN A 8 -8.86 6.17 3.07
N ASP A 9 -8.92 5.08 3.84
CA ASP A 9 -10.08 4.18 3.88
C ASP A 9 -10.94 4.51 5.11
N THR A 10 -12.26 4.43 4.95
CA THR A 10 -13.22 4.63 6.04
C THR A 10 -14.16 3.44 6.06
N ASP A 11 -14.17 2.71 7.16
CA ASP A 11 -15.06 1.58 7.38
C ASP A 11 -16.39 2.10 7.98
N PRO A 12 -17.55 1.94 7.30
CA PRO A 12 -18.84 2.40 7.80
C PRO A 12 -19.29 1.69 9.08
N GLU A 13 -18.84 0.45 9.26
CA GLU A 13 -19.13 -0.43 10.40
C GLU A 13 -18.14 -0.21 11.57
N SER A 14 -17.07 0.58 11.36
CA SER A 14 -15.96 0.82 12.30
C SER A 14 -15.18 -0.44 12.68
N ASP A 15 -15.21 -1.46 11.83
CA ASP A 15 -14.39 -2.65 12.02
C ASP A 15 -12.91 -2.36 11.73
N PRO A 16 -11.98 -3.07 12.41
CA PRO A 16 -10.55 -2.88 12.19
C PRO A 16 -10.16 -3.38 10.80
N LEU A 17 -9.82 -2.44 9.90
CA LEU A 17 -9.30 -2.76 8.59
C LEU A 17 -7.86 -3.27 8.67
N THR A 18 -7.59 -4.34 7.93
CA THR A 18 -6.25 -4.94 7.81
C THR A 18 -5.84 -5.04 6.35
N VAL A 19 -4.58 -4.73 6.05
CA VAL A 19 -4.02 -4.95 4.71
C VAL A 19 -3.64 -6.41 4.60
N THR A 20 -4.20 -7.11 3.62
CA THR A 20 -3.96 -8.56 3.41
C THR A 20 -2.98 -8.81 2.27
N ALA A 21 -2.90 -7.90 1.30
CA ALA A 21 -1.98 -7.97 0.19
C ALA A 21 -1.59 -6.57 -0.29
N ALA A 22 -0.38 -6.44 -0.82
CA ALA A 22 0.07 -5.27 -1.55
C ALA A 22 0.96 -5.69 -2.72
N SER A 23 0.89 -4.95 -3.82
CA SER A 23 1.70 -5.16 -5.01
C SER A 23 2.03 -3.83 -5.69
N VAL A 24 3.14 -3.81 -6.39
CA VAL A 24 3.61 -2.67 -7.20
C VAL A 24 4.23 -3.24 -8.48
N ALA A 25 4.32 -2.44 -9.54
CA ALA A 25 5.01 -2.87 -10.74
C ALA A 25 6.49 -3.19 -10.39
N PRO A 26 7.04 -4.36 -10.81
CA PRO A 26 8.42 -4.74 -10.48
C PRO A 26 9.48 -3.75 -10.97
N ALA A 27 9.16 -2.98 -12.02
CA ALA A 27 10.02 -1.92 -12.53
C ALA A 27 10.06 -0.67 -11.63
N GLU A 28 9.04 -0.46 -10.80
CA GLU A 28 8.93 0.67 -9.86
C GLU A 28 9.53 0.32 -8.50
N GLY A 29 9.46 -0.96 -8.08
CA GLY A 29 10.07 -1.43 -6.85
C GLY A 29 9.44 -2.69 -6.27
N THR A 30 9.47 -2.79 -4.95
CA THR A 30 8.86 -3.88 -4.17
C THR A 30 8.06 -3.31 -3.01
N VAL A 31 7.04 -4.06 -2.59
CA VAL A 31 6.22 -3.71 -1.42
C VAL A 31 6.15 -4.87 -0.45
N VAL A 32 6.08 -4.55 0.84
CA VAL A 32 5.89 -5.50 1.93
C VAL A 32 4.77 -4.99 2.82
N VAL A 33 3.82 -5.87 3.15
CA VAL A 33 2.79 -5.58 4.14
C VAL A 33 3.35 -5.86 5.53
N ASN A 34 3.32 -4.88 6.41
CA ASN A 34 3.82 -5.00 7.77
C ASN A 34 2.73 -5.53 8.71
N PRO A 35 3.10 -6.13 9.85
CA PRO A 35 2.14 -6.65 10.84
C PRO A 35 1.24 -5.57 11.46
N ASP A 36 1.64 -4.31 11.40
CA ASP A 36 0.88 -3.15 11.89
C ASP A 36 -0.16 -2.63 10.87
N GLY A 37 -0.27 -3.29 9.70
CA GLY A 37 -1.18 -2.89 8.62
C GLY A 37 -0.63 -1.81 7.69
N THR A 38 0.61 -1.35 7.90
CA THR A 38 1.27 -0.42 6.97
C THR A 38 1.91 -1.15 5.79
N VAL A 39 2.17 -0.44 4.70
CA VAL A 39 2.89 -0.98 3.54
C VAL A 39 4.27 -0.31 3.44
N THR A 40 5.34 -1.10 3.46
CA THR A 40 6.69 -0.62 3.15
C THR A 40 6.96 -0.74 1.67
N PHE A 41 7.18 0.38 0.99
CA PHE A 41 7.63 0.45 -0.39
C PHE A 41 9.14 0.69 -0.46
N THR A 42 9.81 -0.12 -1.27
CA THR A 42 11.23 0.00 -1.61
C THR A 42 11.34 0.25 -3.12
N PRO A 43 11.68 1.48 -3.54
CA PRO A 43 11.86 1.80 -4.96
C PRO A 43 12.92 0.92 -5.62
N ALA A 44 12.73 0.60 -6.89
CA ALA A 44 13.77 -0.02 -7.69
C ALA A 44 14.98 0.93 -7.85
N ALA A 45 16.17 0.38 -8.02
CA ALA A 45 17.38 1.19 -8.18
C ALA A 45 17.24 2.11 -9.41
N GLY A 46 17.42 3.42 -9.20
CA GLY A 46 17.26 4.43 -10.25
C GLY A 46 15.81 4.81 -10.57
N PHE A 47 14.82 4.26 -9.87
CA PHE A 47 13.43 4.70 -10.01
C PHE A 47 13.24 6.08 -9.34
N SER A 48 12.73 7.02 -10.12
CA SER A 48 12.26 8.34 -9.67
C SER A 48 10.98 8.66 -10.40
N GLY A 49 9.95 9.10 -9.68
CA GLY A 49 8.62 9.32 -10.22
C GLY A 49 7.52 8.80 -9.30
N THR A 50 6.31 8.71 -9.83
CA THR A 50 5.15 8.23 -9.09
C THR A 50 4.98 6.73 -9.30
N ALA A 51 5.06 5.95 -8.23
CA ALA A 51 4.71 4.53 -8.21
C ALA A 51 3.24 4.35 -7.80
N SER A 52 2.58 3.34 -8.37
CA SER A 52 1.20 2.99 -8.03
C SER A 52 1.14 1.65 -7.32
N ILE A 53 0.79 1.68 -6.05
CA ILE A 53 0.75 0.50 -5.17
C ILE A 53 -0.70 0.06 -5.06
N SER A 54 -1.00 -1.13 -5.56
CA SER A 54 -2.30 -1.77 -5.38
C SER A 54 -2.29 -2.58 -4.08
N TYR A 55 -3.32 -2.44 -3.25
CA TYR A 55 -3.43 -3.17 -1.99
C TYR A 55 -4.86 -3.68 -1.78
N THR A 56 -4.98 -4.74 -0.99
CA THR A 56 -6.25 -5.35 -0.59
C THR A 56 -6.40 -5.21 0.91
N ILE A 57 -7.56 -4.70 1.34
CA ILE A 57 -7.95 -4.55 2.74
C ILE A 57 -9.05 -5.57 3.08
N SER A 58 -9.17 -5.92 4.37
CA SER A 58 -10.24 -6.75 4.89
C SER A 58 -10.72 -6.23 6.24
N ASP A 59 -12.04 -6.28 6.44
CA ASP A 59 -12.74 -6.05 7.71
C ASP A 59 -12.89 -7.35 8.55
N GLY A 60 -12.31 -8.47 8.08
CA GLY A 60 -12.44 -9.80 8.68
C GLY A 60 -13.59 -10.64 8.13
N THR A 61 -14.49 -10.06 7.32
CA THR A 61 -15.63 -10.73 6.68
C THR A 61 -15.55 -10.64 5.15
N SER A 62 -15.19 -9.47 4.64
CA SER A 62 -15.09 -9.10 3.23
C SER A 62 -13.70 -8.55 2.91
N THR A 63 -13.41 -8.45 1.62
CA THR A 63 -12.17 -7.85 1.13
C THR A 63 -12.46 -6.81 0.07
N ALA A 64 -11.71 -5.71 0.06
CA ALA A 64 -11.77 -4.67 -0.96
C ALA A 64 -10.37 -4.35 -1.49
N SER A 65 -10.27 -3.97 -2.76
CA SER A 65 -9.00 -3.59 -3.39
C SER A 65 -8.99 -2.11 -3.71
N SER A 66 -7.87 -1.46 -3.43
CA SER A 66 -7.66 -0.02 -3.65
C SER A 66 -6.21 0.23 -4.07
N SER A 67 -5.89 1.48 -4.40
CA SER A 67 -4.55 1.88 -4.84
C SER A 67 -4.07 3.15 -4.16
N ALA A 68 -2.79 3.18 -3.79
CA ALA A 68 -2.12 4.35 -3.24
C ALA A 68 -0.98 4.77 -4.17
N THR A 69 -0.80 6.08 -4.35
CA THR A 69 0.29 6.62 -5.15
C THR A 69 1.41 7.11 -4.24
N VAL A 70 2.66 6.85 -4.65
CA VAL A 70 3.85 7.24 -3.89
C VAL A 70 4.83 7.92 -4.82
N THR A 71 5.21 9.14 -4.49
CA THR A 71 6.20 9.89 -5.26
C THR A 71 7.60 9.68 -4.68
N VAL A 72 8.50 9.17 -5.51
CA VAL A 72 9.92 9.03 -5.23
C VAL A 72 10.65 10.20 -5.86
N ALA A 73 11.23 11.07 -5.03
CA ALA A 73 12.07 12.15 -5.50
C ALA A 73 13.37 11.58 -6.10
N ALA A 74 13.82 12.15 -7.21
CA ALA A 74 15.17 11.90 -7.72
C ALA A 74 16.21 12.38 -6.67
N PRO A 75 17.35 11.67 -6.54
CA PRO A 75 18.41 12.04 -5.60
C PRO A 75 19.04 13.41 -5.89
#